data_AF-A0A660RJZ4-F1
#
_entry.id   AF-A0A660RJZ4-F1
#
_cell.length_a   1.000
_cell.length_b   1.000
_cell.length_c   1.000
_cell.angle_alpha   90.00
_cell.angle_beta   90.00
_cell.angle_gamma   90.00
#
_symmetry.space_group_name_H-M   'P 1'
#
loop_
_entity.id
_entity.type
_entity.pdbx_description
1 polymer ?
#
loop_
_entity_poly.entity_id
_entity_poly.type
_entity_poly.pdbx_seq_one_letter_code
_entity_poly.pdbx_strand_id
1 'polypeptide(L)'
;MCGIVGMVGDFEVGELIQNLKKLEYRGYDSAGVAYLLNNNLMVHKVSGKVDQLRESMRGELAKKISEGIAHTRWATHGEPNDINAHPHTDCEKKIAVVHNGIIENYKELKEELLKKGHRFVSETDTEVIAHLIEDEFHGDLLEAVRRAVLRLRGAYAIAVIHKEIPKVIVAARKGSPLVIGKGKGLSLLASDVTPLLRYTRNVVFLEDGDVALLRPEDVEIYYIDGTRPLRNFVRISWSEKDAEKSGYKHFMYKEIMEEPQAIVSALAGRIKKGKVFLEELKDLNIEDIYRVDLVSCGTSFYASMIFKYFLENHSDMVVNLEVSSEYRYKRPHVNDRTILIAVSQSGETADTLESVRLAKRFGARVLS
;
A
#
# COMPACT_ATOMS: atom_id res chain seq x y z
N MET A 1 -5.36 2.19 -8.44
CA MET A 1 -4.13 1.97 -7.63
C MET A 1 -3.71 0.52 -7.82
N CYS A 2 -2.46 0.14 -7.94
CA CYS A 2 -2.13 -1.28 -8.14
C CYS A 2 -2.36 -2.12 -6.86
N GLY A 3 -2.33 -3.45 -6.96
CA GLY A 3 -2.43 -4.38 -5.82
C GLY A 3 -1.25 -5.33 -5.75
N ILE A 4 -0.67 -5.51 -4.55
CA ILE A 4 0.42 -6.48 -4.29
C ILE A 4 -0.09 -7.54 -3.31
N VAL A 5 0.29 -8.80 -3.54
CA VAL A 5 0.22 -9.88 -2.55
C VAL A 5 1.54 -10.64 -2.56
N GLY A 6 2.02 -11.05 -1.39
CA GLY A 6 3.13 -11.98 -1.23
C GLY A 6 2.87 -12.97 -0.10
N MET A 7 3.33 -14.20 -0.27
CA MET A 7 3.17 -15.28 0.70
C MET A 7 4.47 -16.08 0.78
N VAL A 8 4.94 -16.38 2.00
CA VAL A 8 6.10 -17.22 2.25
C VAL A 8 5.80 -18.21 3.38
N GLY A 9 5.95 -19.50 3.10
CA GLY A 9 5.40 -20.62 3.86
C GLY A 9 4.81 -21.66 2.92
N ASP A 10 4.13 -22.69 3.42
CA ASP A 10 3.56 -23.74 2.57
C ASP A 10 2.13 -23.38 2.12
N PHE A 11 1.92 -23.22 0.81
CA PHE A 11 0.62 -22.90 0.21
C PHE A 11 0.55 -23.34 -1.25
N GLU A 12 -0.65 -23.28 -1.85
CA GLU A 12 -0.84 -23.56 -3.29
C GLU A 12 -0.79 -22.29 -4.14
N VAL A 13 -0.32 -22.39 -5.40
CA VAL A 13 -0.32 -21.26 -6.37
C VAL A 13 -1.71 -20.62 -6.47
N GLY A 14 -2.77 -21.43 -6.44
CA GLY A 14 -4.15 -20.97 -6.49
C GLY A 14 -4.55 -20.09 -5.30
N GLU A 15 -3.97 -20.28 -4.11
CA GLU A 15 -4.22 -19.43 -2.96
C GLU A 15 -3.65 -18.02 -3.14
N LEU A 16 -2.44 -17.91 -3.68
CA LEU A 16 -1.82 -16.62 -3.98
C LEU A 16 -2.64 -15.82 -5.00
N ILE A 17 -3.11 -16.48 -6.07
CA ILE A 17 -3.99 -15.85 -7.08
C ILE A 17 -5.36 -15.48 -6.48
N GLN A 18 -5.91 -16.33 -5.61
CA GLN A 18 -7.16 -16.03 -4.91
C GLN A 18 -7.03 -14.79 -4.01
N ASN A 19 -5.89 -14.64 -3.33
CA ASN A 19 -5.60 -13.47 -2.52
C ASN A 19 -5.40 -12.22 -3.38
N LEU A 20 -4.79 -12.35 -4.56
CA LEU A 20 -4.71 -11.26 -5.53
C LEU A 20 -6.09 -10.79 -6.01
N LYS A 21 -7.02 -11.73 -6.24
CA LYS A 21 -8.39 -11.40 -6.69
C LYS A 21 -9.11 -10.44 -5.74
N LYS A 22 -8.81 -10.51 -4.44
CA LYS A 22 -9.36 -9.59 -3.43
C LYS A 22 -8.90 -8.15 -3.61
N LEU A 23 -7.82 -7.90 -4.37
CA LEU A 23 -7.29 -6.58 -4.69
C LEU A 23 -7.70 -6.09 -6.08
N GLU A 24 -8.51 -6.83 -6.83
CA GLU A 24 -8.89 -6.47 -8.22
C GLU A 24 -9.66 -5.13 -8.30
N TYR A 25 -10.30 -4.69 -7.21
CA TYR A 25 -10.93 -3.37 -7.14
C TYR A 25 -9.93 -2.22 -7.25
N ARG A 26 -8.64 -2.47 -6.97
CA ARG A 26 -7.59 -1.46 -7.06
C ARG A 26 -7.11 -1.30 -8.52
N GLY A 27 -6.93 -2.41 -9.26
CA GLY A 27 -6.45 -2.42 -10.65
C GLY A 27 -6.87 -3.68 -11.42
N TYR A 28 -7.06 -3.55 -12.73
CA TYR A 28 -7.64 -4.60 -13.58
C TYR A 28 -7.11 -4.61 -15.04
N ASP A 29 -6.05 -3.86 -15.34
CA ASP A 29 -5.52 -3.76 -16.70
C ASP A 29 -4.63 -4.96 -17.07
N SER A 30 -3.91 -5.51 -16.10
CA SER A 30 -3.11 -6.73 -16.23
C SER A 30 -2.86 -7.35 -14.86
N ALA A 31 -2.54 -8.64 -14.84
CA ALA A 31 -2.20 -9.38 -13.63
C ALA A 31 -1.06 -10.36 -13.86
N GLY A 32 -0.32 -10.68 -12.81
CA GLY A 32 0.73 -11.69 -12.88
C GLY A 32 1.18 -12.21 -11.53
N VAL A 33 1.96 -13.28 -11.59
CA VAL A 33 2.50 -13.98 -10.43
C VAL A 33 3.91 -14.48 -10.71
N ALA A 34 4.75 -14.47 -9.68
CA ALA A 34 6.03 -15.15 -9.67
C ALA A 34 6.15 -16.00 -8.40
N TYR A 35 6.71 -17.20 -8.54
CA TYR A 35 6.90 -18.15 -7.45
C TYR A 35 8.07 -19.07 -7.74
N LEU A 36 8.61 -19.72 -6.71
CA LEU A 36 9.62 -20.76 -6.90
C LEU A 36 8.98 -22.14 -6.99
N LEU A 37 9.38 -22.91 -7.99
CA LEU A 37 9.02 -24.32 -8.15
C LEU A 37 10.27 -25.10 -8.57
N ASN A 38 10.64 -26.12 -7.80
CA ASN A 38 11.84 -26.94 -8.05
C ASN A 38 13.11 -26.08 -8.26
N ASN A 39 13.32 -25.07 -7.40
CA ASN A 39 14.43 -24.09 -7.47
C ASN A 39 14.48 -23.24 -8.75
N ASN A 40 13.40 -23.22 -9.53
CA ASN A 40 13.27 -22.35 -10.69
C ASN A 40 12.26 -21.24 -10.41
N LEU A 41 12.59 -20.03 -10.87
CA LEU A 41 11.69 -18.89 -10.83
C LEU A 41 10.67 -19.03 -11.97
N MET A 42 9.41 -19.24 -11.60
CA MET A 42 8.28 -19.30 -12.51
C MET A 42 7.62 -17.91 -12.54
N VAL A 43 7.36 -17.38 -13.74
CA VAL A 43 6.70 -16.08 -13.93
C VAL A 43 5.60 -16.23 -14.97
N HIS A 44 4.38 -15.83 -14.61
CA HIS A 44 3.22 -15.84 -15.48
C HIS A 44 2.52 -14.50 -15.43
N LYS A 45 2.19 -13.96 -16.59
CA LYS A 45 1.63 -12.61 -16.76
C LYS A 45 0.61 -12.63 -17.86
N VAL A 46 -0.48 -11.89 -17.66
CA VAL A 46 -1.52 -11.70 -18.67
C VAL A 46 -2.05 -10.27 -18.63
N SER A 47 -2.34 -9.72 -19.80
CA SER A 47 -3.22 -8.57 -19.94
C SER A 47 -4.65 -8.95 -19.56
N GLY A 48 -5.34 -8.05 -18.86
CA GLY A 48 -6.67 -8.27 -18.32
C GLY A 48 -6.71 -8.55 -16.81
N LYS A 49 -7.84 -9.10 -16.38
CA LYS A 49 -8.18 -9.28 -14.97
C LYS A 49 -7.56 -10.54 -14.38
N VAL A 50 -7.69 -10.70 -13.06
CA VAL A 50 -7.13 -11.85 -12.32
C VAL A 50 -7.75 -13.17 -12.78
N ASP A 51 -8.98 -13.17 -13.28
CA ASP A 51 -9.63 -14.38 -13.80
C ASP A 51 -8.93 -14.92 -15.06
N GLN A 52 -8.44 -14.05 -15.96
CA GLN A 52 -7.63 -14.47 -17.10
C GLN A 52 -6.32 -15.12 -16.63
N LEU A 53 -5.69 -14.57 -15.58
CA LEU A 53 -4.45 -15.14 -15.04
C LEU A 53 -4.72 -16.54 -14.50
N ARG A 54 -5.77 -16.67 -13.68
CA ARG A 54 -6.21 -17.95 -13.12
C ARG A 54 -6.51 -18.98 -14.21
N GLU A 55 -7.17 -18.55 -15.28
CA GLU A 55 -7.51 -19.39 -16.44
C GLU A 55 -6.25 -19.93 -17.14
N SER A 56 -5.31 -19.04 -17.45
CA SER A 56 -4.05 -19.39 -18.11
C SER A 56 -3.18 -20.36 -17.30
N MET A 57 -3.41 -20.43 -15.99
CA MET A 57 -2.64 -21.23 -15.03
C MET A 57 -3.42 -22.42 -14.46
N ARG A 58 -4.55 -22.83 -15.06
CA ARG A 58 -5.40 -23.92 -14.53
C ARG A 58 -4.64 -25.19 -14.13
N GLY A 59 -3.66 -25.62 -14.92
CA GLY A 59 -2.84 -26.81 -14.64
C GLY A 59 -1.81 -26.63 -13.51
N GLU A 60 -1.58 -25.41 -13.07
CA GLU A 60 -0.55 -25.03 -12.09
C GLU A 60 -1.15 -24.72 -10.70
N LEU A 61 -2.47 -24.46 -10.63
CA LEU A 61 -3.12 -23.91 -9.42
C LEU A 61 -2.93 -24.79 -8.17
N ALA A 62 -2.93 -26.11 -8.31
CA ALA A 62 -2.79 -27.05 -7.19
C ALA A 62 -1.34 -27.35 -6.81
N LYS A 63 -0.34 -26.73 -7.48
CA LYS A 63 1.06 -26.93 -7.14
C LYS A 63 1.38 -26.27 -5.81
N LYS A 64 2.01 -27.04 -4.92
CA LYS A 64 2.52 -26.55 -3.63
C LYS A 64 3.84 -25.82 -3.83
N ILE A 65 3.93 -24.64 -3.25
CA ILE A 65 5.07 -23.74 -3.35
C ILE A 65 5.39 -23.18 -1.96
N SER A 66 6.63 -22.71 -1.77
CA SER A 66 7.07 -22.16 -0.49
C SER A 66 7.12 -20.64 -0.45
N GLU A 67 7.07 -19.99 -1.61
CA GLU A 67 7.04 -18.53 -1.72
C GLU A 67 6.50 -18.08 -3.08
N GLY A 68 5.92 -16.88 -3.07
CA GLY A 68 5.48 -16.22 -4.29
C GLY A 68 4.94 -14.82 -4.05
N ILE A 69 4.98 -14.03 -5.10
CA ILE A 69 4.48 -12.66 -5.18
C ILE A 69 3.53 -12.53 -6.37
N ALA A 70 2.48 -11.73 -6.23
CA ALA A 70 1.46 -11.52 -7.25
C ALA A 70 1.07 -10.04 -7.31
N HIS A 71 0.62 -9.62 -8.48
CA HIS A 71 0.31 -8.22 -8.75
C HIS A 71 -0.89 -8.05 -9.67
N THR A 72 -1.66 -7.00 -9.41
CA THR A 72 -2.67 -6.48 -10.33
C THR A 72 -2.36 -5.02 -10.62
N ARG A 73 -2.41 -4.65 -11.89
CA ARG A 73 -1.87 -3.39 -12.38
C ARG A 73 -2.99 -2.46 -12.81
N TRP A 74 -2.80 -1.18 -12.48
CA TRP A 74 -3.43 -0.03 -13.09
C TRP A 74 -2.32 0.74 -13.81
N ALA A 75 -2.31 0.74 -15.14
CA ALA A 75 -1.17 1.24 -15.90
C ALA A 75 -0.98 2.76 -15.75
N THR A 76 0.26 3.18 -15.47
CA THR A 76 0.68 4.59 -15.44
C THR A 76 1.75 4.88 -16.49
N HIS A 77 2.77 4.02 -16.60
CA HIS A 77 3.81 4.05 -17.63
C HIS A 77 3.79 2.78 -18.48
N GLY A 78 3.77 2.89 -19.80
CA GLY A 78 3.70 1.74 -20.71
C GLY A 78 2.30 1.14 -20.79
N GLU A 79 1.89 0.81 -22.00
CA GLU A 79 0.54 0.30 -22.27
C GLU A 79 0.26 -1.05 -21.55
N PRO A 80 -1.02 -1.37 -21.26
CA PRO A 80 -1.40 -2.68 -20.73
C PRO A 80 -1.11 -3.84 -21.68
N ASN A 81 -0.04 -4.59 -21.42
CA ASN A 81 0.32 -5.80 -22.14
C ASN A 81 1.07 -6.77 -21.22
N ASP A 82 1.29 -8.01 -21.68
CA ASP A 82 1.96 -9.05 -20.90
C ASP A 82 3.41 -8.68 -20.53
N ILE A 83 4.09 -7.90 -21.37
CA ILE A 83 5.48 -7.46 -21.16
C ILE A 83 5.55 -6.47 -19.99
N ASN A 84 4.67 -5.47 -19.98
CA ASN A 84 4.58 -4.40 -18.98
C ASN A 84 3.85 -4.83 -17.70
N ALA A 85 3.15 -5.96 -17.72
CA ALA A 85 2.59 -6.56 -16.52
C ALA A 85 3.71 -6.94 -15.53
N HIS A 86 3.41 -6.84 -14.24
CA HIS A 86 4.28 -7.33 -13.18
C HIS A 86 4.00 -8.82 -12.92
N PRO A 87 4.95 -9.59 -12.38
CA PRO A 87 6.29 -9.19 -11.88
C PRO A 87 7.33 -8.92 -12.99
N HIS A 88 8.27 -8.01 -12.72
CA HIS A 88 9.46 -7.80 -13.57
C HIS A 88 10.63 -8.64 -13.06
N THR A 89 11.53 -9.02 -13.97
CA THR A 89 12.70 -9.84 -13.65
C THR A 89 14.01 -9.15 -14.04
N ASP A 90 15.11 -9.61 -13.46
CA ASP A 90 16.48 -9.28 -13.85
C ASP A 90 16.89 -9.94 -15.19
N CYS A 91 18.13 -9.73 -15.64
CA CYS A 91 18.61 -10.25 -16.92
C CYS A 91 18.68 -11.78 -16.96
N GLU A 92 18.94 -12.42 -15.82
CA GLU A 92 19.12 -13.87 -15.68
C GLU A 92 17.90 -14.61 -15.10
N LYS A 93 16.79 -13.89 -14.88
CA LYS A 93 15.55 -14.42 -14.27
C LYS A 93 15.82 -15.11 -12.92
N LYS A 94 16.67 -14.50 -12.09
CA LYS A 94 16.90 -14.87 -10.69
C LYS A 94 16.02 -14.10 -9.73
N ILE A 95 15.69 -12.85 -10.07
CA ILE A 95 14.92 -11.93 -9.25
C ILE A 95 13.54 -11.75 -9.87
N ALA A 96 12.50 -11.69 -9.04
CA ALA A 96 11.21 -11.14 -9.44
C ALA A 96 10.78 -10.02 -8.49
N VAL A 97 10.27 -8.93 -9.05
CA VAL A 97 9.80 -7.75 -8.31
C VAL A 97 8.36 -7.40 -8.72
N VAL A 98 7.52 -7.12 -7.72
CA VAL A 98 6.24 -6.42 -7.90
C VAL A 98 6.30 -5.05 -7.24
N HIS A 99 5.62 -4.07 -7.83
CA HIS A 99 5.72 -2.67 -7.41
C HIS A 99 4.36 -1.95 -7.50
N ASN A 100 4.06 -1.17 -6.47
CA ASN A 100 3.00 -0.17 -6.44
C ASN A 100 3.63 1.20 -6.22
N GLY A 101 3.40 2.15 -7.12
CA GLY A 101 3.98 3.47 -7.00
C GLY A 101 4.50 3.99 -8.35
N ILE A 102 5.35 5.01 -8.27
CA ILE A 102 6.03 5.62 -9.41
C ILE A 102 7.47 5.91 -9.00
N ILE A 103 8.42 5.40 -9.77
CA ILE A 103 9.84 5.73 -9.64
C ILE A 103 10.16 6.94 -10.51
N GLU A 104 10.33 8.10 -9.90
CA GLU A 104 10.45 9.39 -10.61
C GLU A 104 11.78 9.52 -11.36
N ASN A 105 12.85 8.93 -10.84
CA ASN A 105 14.19 8.95 -11.45
C ASN A 105 14.51 7.71 -12.29
N TYR A 106 13.50 6.97 -12.77
CA TYR A 106 13.71 5.72 -13.51
C TYR A 106 14.54 5.89 -14.79
N LYS A 107 14.43 7.04 -15.49
CA LYS A 107 15.20 7.32 -16.70
C LYS A 107 16.70 7.41 -16.43
N GLU A 108 17.08 8.16 -15.40
CA GLU A 108 18.47 8.30 -14.96
C GLU A 108 19.08 6.94 -14.61
N LEU A 109 18.34 6.15 -13.82
CA LEU A 109 18.75 4.81 -13.39
C LEU A 109 18.84 3.83 -14.57
N LYS A 110 17.88 3.87 -15.51
CA LYS A 110 17.87 3.03 -16.70
C LYS A 110 19.07 3.31 -17.59
N GLU A 111 19.42 4.57 -17.82
CA GLU A 111 20.62 4.94 -18.59
C GLU A 111 21.92 4.43 -17.95
N GLU A 112 22.02 4.51 -16.62
CA GLU A 112 23.18 3.98 -15.90
C GLU A 112 23.29 2.46 -16.03
N LEU A 113 22.20 1.73 -15.81
CA LEU A 113 22.17 0.26 -15.88
C LEU A 113 22.41 -0.24 -17.31
N LEU A 114 21.91 0.46 -18.33
CA LEU A 114 22.21 0.15 -19.73
C LEU A 114 23.72 0.27 -20.02
N LYS A 115 24.40 1.29 -19.47
CA LYS A 115 25.87 1.45 -19.60
C LYS A 115 26.65 0.35 -18.89
N LYS A 116 26.09 -0.23 -17.82
CA LYS A 116 26.65 -1.40 -17.12
C LYS A 116 26.35 -2.74 -17.82
N GLY A 117 25.53 -2.73 -18.87
CA GLY A 117 25.23 -3.91 -19.69
C GLY A 117 23.92 -4.63 -19.37
N HIS A 118 23.07 -4.09 -18.49
CA HIS A 118 21.74 -4.64 -18.24
C HIS A 118 20.84 -4.50 -19.47
N ARG A 119 19.91 -5.44 -19.65
CA ARG A 119 18.99 -5.48 -20.79
C ARG A 119 17.55 -5.32 -20.33
N PHE A 120 16.95 -4.20 -20.70
CA PHE A 120 15.54 -3.88 -20.43
C PHE A 120 14.66 -4.39 -21.57
N VAL A 121 13.51 -4.96 -21.22
CA VAL A 121 12.52 -5.49 -22.17
C VAL A 121 11.17 -4.78 -22.08
N SER A 122 10.96 -3.94 -21.07
CA SER A 122 9.70 -3.23 -20.84
C SER A 122 9.85 -1.71 -20.88
N GLU A 123 8.70 -1.05 -20.87
CA GLU A 123 8.59 0.41 -20.87
C GLU A 123 8.29 0.97 -19.47
N THR A 124 8.19 0.09 -18.46
CA THR A 124 7.79 0.47 -17.11
C THR A 124 8.96 1.06 -16.33
N ASP A 125 8.62 1.94 -15.40
CA ASP A 125 9.54 2.41 -14.38
C ASP A 125 9.95 1.27 -13.42
N THR A 126 9.06 0.30 -13.18
CA THR A 126 9.29 -0.84 -12.29
C THR A 126 10.49 -1.72 -12.66
N GLU A 127 10.74 -1.96 -13.95
CA GLU A 127 11.83 -2.84 -14.39
C GLU A 127 13.20 -2.38 -13.89
N VAL A 128 13.37 -1.06 -13.72
CA VAL A 128 14.60 -0.49 -13.16
C VAL A 128 14.89 -1.01 -11.76
N ILE A 129 13.86 -1.34 -10.97
CA ILE A 129 14.01 -1.87 -9.62
C ILE A 129 14.61 -3.28 -9.67
N ALA A 130 14.17 -4.13 -10.61
CA ALA A 130 14.69 -5.49 -10.75
C ALA A 130 16.18 -5.48 -11.12
N HIS A 131 16.57 -4.66 -12.09
CA HIS A 131 17.98 -4.52 -12.50
C HIS A 131 18.85 -3.81 -11.47
N LEU A 132 18.29 -2.88 -10.70
CA LEU A 132 19.04 -2.24 -9.63
C LEU A 132 19.32 -3.22 -8.48
N ILE A 133 18.37 -4.09 -8.14
CA ILE A 133 18.59 -5.16 -7.16
C ILE A 133 19.60 -6.18 -7.72
N GLU A 134 19.54 -6.50 -9.01
CA GLU A 134 20.53 -7.34 -9.71
C GLU A 134 21.96 -6.79 -9.57
N ASP A 135 22.15 -5.49 -9.86
CA ASP A 135 23.45 -4.80 -9.76
C ASP A 135 24.00 -4.77 -8.32
N GLU A 136 23.11 -4.66 -7.33
CA GLU A 136 23.46 -4.60 -5.90
C GLU A 136 23.52 -5.98 -5.22
N PHE A 137 23.23 -7.08 -5.93
CA PHE A 137 23.16 -8.42 -5.33
C PHE A 137 24.54 -9.05 -5.17
N HIS A 138 24.93 -9.29 -3.91
CA HIS A 138 26.19 -9.92 -3.52
C HIS A 138 25.96 -11.07 -2.53
N GLY A 139 24.93 -11.89 -2.78
CA GLY A 139 24.57 -13.05 -1.96
C GLY A 139 23.61 -12.78 -0.79
N ASP A 140 23.24 -11.51 -0.57
CA ASP A 140 22.26 -11.11 0.45
C ASP A 140 21.15 -10.26 -0.20
N LEU A 141 19.94 -10.82 -0.23
CA LEU A 141 18.78 -10.16 -0.84
C LEU A 141 18.30 -8.95 -0.03
N LEU A 142 18.37 -9.02 1.30
CA LEU A 142 17.94 -7.91 2.16
C LEU A 142 18.81 -6.68 1.89
N GLU A 143 20.12 -6.87 1.88
CA GLU A 143 21.07 -5.80 1.64
C GLU A 143 21.02 -5.27 0.21
N ALA A 144 20.80 -6.15 -0.79
CA ALA A 144 20.62 -5.73 -2.18
C ALA A 144 19.39 -4.82 -2.33
N VAL A 145 18.25 -5.20 -1.73
CA VAL A 145 17.04 -4.37 -1.74
C VAL A 145 17.28 -3.07 -0.97
N ARG A 146 17.92 -3.09 0.20
CA ARG A 146 18.22 -1.91 1.01
C ARG A 146 19.08 -0.90 0.24
N ARG A 147 20.12 -1.36 -0.46
CA ARG A 147 20.97 -0.51 -1.32
C ARG A 147 20.22 0.02 -2.54
N ALA A 148 19.40 -0.81 -3.18
CA ALA A 148 18.59 -0.38 -4.32
C ALA A 148 17.62 0.75 -3.93
N VAL A 149 16.86 0.58 -2.84
CA VAL A 149 15.84 1.58 -2.45
C VAL A 149 16.41 2.93 -2.01
N LEU A 150 17.67 2.98 -1.57
CA LEU A 150 18.38 4.25 -1.29
C LEU A 150 18.51 5.14 -2.53
N ARG A 151 18.51 4.55 -3.72
CA ARG A 151 18.70 5.24 -4.99
C ARG A 151 17.37 5.61 -5.67
N LEU A 152 16.24 5.12 -5.15
CA LEU A 152 14.91 5.38 -5.70
C LEU A 152 14.34 6.72 -5.22
N ARG A 153 13.78 7.50 -6.16
CA ARG A 153 12.98 8.70 -5.89
C ARG A 153 11.52 8.45 -6.27
N GLY A 154 10.60 9.10 -5.56
CA GLY A 154 9.16 8.90 -5.68
C GLY A 154 8.58 8.02 -4.57
N ALA A 155 7.49 7.33 -4.91
CA ALA A 155 6.75 6.48 -4.00
C ALA A 155 6.76 5.04 -4.51
N TYR A 156 6.96 4.07 -3.63
CA TYR A 156 6.97 2.65 -3.92
C TYR A 156 6.50 1.82 -2.73
N ALA A 157 5.85 0.71 -3.02
CA ALA A 157 5.79 -0.47 -2.18
C ALA A 157 6.23 -1.63 -3.07
N ILE A 158 7.22 -2.39 -2.64
CA ILE A 158 7.78 -3.50 -3.43
C ILE A 158 7.81 -4.79 -2.63
N ALA A 159 7.71 -5.91 -3.34
CA ALA A 159 8.02 -7.23 -2.83
C ALA A 159 8.91 -7.98 -3.83
N VAL A 160 9.93 -8.66 -3.30
CA VAL A 160 11.03 -9.24 -4.07
C VAL A 160 11.27 -10.67 -3.62
N ILE A 161 11.42 -11.57 -4.59
CA ILE A 161 11.89 -12.95 -4.37
C ILE A 161 13.14 -13.21 -5.21
N HIS A 162 13.98 -14.15 -4.77
CA HIS A 162 15.22 -14.53 -5.44
C HIS A 162 15.38 -16.04 -5.51
N LYS A 163 15.66 -16.60 -6.69
CA LYS A 163 15.73 -18.07 -6.89
C LYS A 163 16.78 -18.78 -6.04
N GLU A 164 17.88 -18.09 -5.75
CA GLU A 164 19.01 -18.64 -4.96
C GLU A 164 18.86 -18.39 -3.46
N ILE A 165 17.87 -17.59 -3.03
CA ILE A 165 17.58 -17.29 -1.61
C ILE A 165 16.13 -17.71 -1.33
N PRO A 166 15.85 -19.03 -1.31
CA PRO A 166 14.48 -19.52 -1.19
C PRO A 166 13.88 -19.31 0.20
N LYS A 167 12.55 -19.35 0.29
CA LYS A 167 11.75 -19.12 1.50
C LYS A 167 11.96 -17.73 2.11
N VAL A 168 12.18 -16.73 1.25
CA VAL A 168 12.42 -15.36 1.64
C VAL A 168 11.68 -14.41 0.70
N ILE A 169 10.89 -13.51 1.28
CA ILE A 169 10.42 -12.32 0.59
C ILE A 169 11.06 -11.10 1.26
N VAL A 170 11.66 -10.22 0.47
CA VAL A 170 12.09 -8.90 0.94
C VAL A 170 11.13 -7.85 0.40
N ALA A 171 10.66 -6.98 1.29
CA ALA A 171 9.72 -5.91 0.95
C ALA A 171 10.27 -4.57 1.39
N ALA A 172 9.89 -3.49 0.70
CA ALA A 172 10.25 -2.14 1.11
C ALA A 172 9.12 -1.16 0.79
N ARG A 173 9.00 -0.11 1.60
CA ARG A 173 7.87 0.82 1.54
C ARG A 173 8.30 2.28 1.68
N LYS A 174 7.78 3.13 0.79
CA LYS A 174 7.84 4.59 0.84
C LYS A 174 6.65 5.18 0.08
N GLY A 175 5.71 5.81 0.76
CA GLY A 175 4.58 6.51 0.14
C GLY A 175 3.40 5.61 -0.25
N SER A 176 3.64 4.42 -0.81
CA SER A 176 2.56 3.46 -1.09
C SER A 176 2.30 2.52 0.08
N PRO A 177 1.05 2.06 0.32
CA PRO A 177 0.72 1.21 1.46
C PRO A 177 1.31 -0.20 1.31
N LEU A 178 1.77 -0.76 2.44
CA LEU A 178 2.11 -2.17 2.53
C LEU A 178 1.88 -2.64 3.97
N VAL A 179 1.18 -3.77 4.10
CA VAL A 179 0.86 -4.40 5.38
C VAL A 179 1.36 -5.84 5.37
N ILE A 180 1.94 -6.27 6.50
CA ILE A 180 2.44 -7.62 6.70
C ILE A 180 1.57 -8.33 7.72
N GLY A 181 1.17 -9.55 7.43
CA GLY A 181 0.46 -10.44 8.34
C GLY A 181 1.34 -11.60 8.78
N LYS A 182 1.30 -11.95 10.07
CA LYS A 182 1.94 -13.15 10.60
C LYS A 182 0.91 -14.24 10.89
N GLY A 183 0.95 -15.33 10.12
CA GLY A 183 0.18 -16.56 10.32
C GLY A 183 0.97 -17.60 11.11
N LYS A 184 0.52 -18.87 11.06
CA LYS A 184 1.25 -20.02 11.61
C LYS A 184 2.03 -20.69 10.48
N GLY A 185 3.36 -20.68 10.50
CA GLY A 185 4.17 -21.22 9.39
C GLY A 185 4.00 -20.51 8.06
N LEU A 186 3.43 -19.31 8.09
CA LEU A 186 3.12 -18.51 6.92
C LEU A 186 3.23 -17.03 7.28
N SER A 187 4.08 -16.30 6.56
CA SER A 187 4.09 -14.84 6.56
C SER A 187 3.51 -14.32 5.25
N LEU A 188 2.75 -13.25 5.33
CA LEU A 188 2.05 -12.67 4.19
C LEU A 188 2.32 -11.17 4.11
N LEU A 189 2.30 -10.62 2.92
CA LEU A 189 2.23 -9.18 2.71
C LEU A 189 1.16 -8.86 1.69
N ALA A 190 0.56 -7.69 1.81
CA ALA A 190 -0.34 -7.16 0.81
C ALA A 190 -0.38 -5.63 0.85
N SER A 191 -0.84 -5.01 -0.23
CA SER A 191 -1.09 -3.56 -0.27
C SER A 191 -2.39 -3.14 0.47
N ASP A 192 -3.17 -4.11 0.95
CA ASP A 192 -4.39 -3.93 1.73
C ASP A 192 -4.49 -5.08 2.74
N VAL A 193 -5.27 -4.92 3.81
CA VAL A 193 -5.45 -5.93 4.86
C VAL A 193 -6.29 -7.13 4.38
N THR A 194 -7.22 -6.91 3.45
CA THR A 194 -8.24 -7.90 3.04
C THR A 194 -7.67 -9.26 2.61
N PRO A 195 -6.57 -9.36 1.83
CA PRO A 195 -5.96 -10.64 1.49
C PRO A 195 -5.43 -11.43 2.69
N LEU A 196 -5.07 -10.75 3.78
CA LEU A 196 -4.43 -11.35 4.95
C LEU A 196 -5.43 -12.01 5.90
N LEU A 197 -6.68 -11.53 5.94
CA LEU A 197 -7.66 -11.84 6.99
C LEU A 197 -8.10 -13.31 7.07
N ARG A 198 -7.94 -14.06 5.98
CA ARG A 198 -8.16 -15.50 5.97
C ARG A 198 -7.12 -16.26 6.82
N TYR A 199 -5.91 -15.73 6.90
CA TYR A 199 -4.74 -16.39 7.50
C TYR A 199 -4.41 -15.82 8.87
N THR A 200 -4.57 -14.51 9.04
CA THR A 200 -4.24 -13.83 10.29
C THR A 200 -4.96 -12.50 10.42
N ARG A 201 -5.21 -12.11 11.68
CA ARG A 201 -5.66 -10.77 12.05
C ARG A 201 -4.56 -9.95 12.72
N ASN A 202 -3.41 -10.55 12.98
CA ASN A 202 -2.26 -9.86 13.55
C ASN A 202 -1.43 -9.32 12.39
N VAL A 203 -1.49 -8.00 12.20
CA VAL A 203 -0.83 -7.33 11.09
C VAL A 203 0.05 -6.20 11.58
N VAL A 204 1.05 -5.84 10.80
CA VAL A 204 1.91 -4.68 11.01
C VAL A 204 1.92 -3.85 9.73
N PHE A 205 1.63 -2.56 9.87
CA PHE A 205 1.67 -1.61 8.76
C PHE A 205 3.09 -1.08 8.64
N LEU A 206 3.70 -1.20 7.46
CA LEU A 206 5.03 -0.63 7.24
C LEU A 206 4.95 0.88 7.16
N GLU A 207 5.95 1.55 7.72
CA GLU A 207 6.13 3.00 7.61
C GLU A 207 7.06 3.37 6.44
N ASP A 208 7.11 4.67 6.11
CA ASP A 208 8.01 5.17 5.07
C ASP A 208 9.47 4.92 5.50
N GLY A 209 10.23 4.24 4.64
CA GLY A 209 11.61 3.88 4.91
C GLY A 209 11.81 2.53 5.60
N ASP A 210 10.74 1.77 5.82
CA ASP A 210 10.84 0.39 6.30
C ASP A 210 11.24 -0.56 5.16
N VAL A 211 12.13 -1.51 5.49
CA VAL A 211 12.49 -2.69 4.71
C VAL A 211 12.21 -3.91 5.58
N ALA A 212 11.44 -4.86 5.08
CA ALA A 212 11.02 -6.05 5.81
C ALA A 212 11.56 -7.32 5.17
N LEU A 213 12.04 -8.24 6.00
CA LEU A 213 12.46 -9.58 5.64
C LEU A 213 11.43 -10.57 6.19
N LEU A 214 10.73 -11.26 5.29
CA LEU A 214 9.72 -12.25 5.62
C LEU A 214 10.26 -13.65 5.38
N ARG A 215 10.09 -14.50 6.40
CA ARG A 215 10.31 -15.95 6.38
C ARG A 215 9.02 -16.63 6.88
N PRO A 216 8.84 -17.95 6.70
CA PRO A 216 7.61 -18.63 7.09
C PRO A 216 7.18 -18.39 8.54
N GLU A 217 8.11 -18.35 9.49
CA GLU A 217 7.83 -18.19 10.92
C GLU A 217 8.26 -16.83 11.48
N ASP A 218 8.90 -15.99 10.68
CA ASP A 218 9.58 -14.79 11.16
C ASP A 218 9.41 -13.58 10.24
N VAL A 219 9.33 -12.42 10.85
CA VAL A 219 9.22 -11.12 10.18
C VAL A 219 10.15 -10.16 10.90
N GLU A 220 11.17 -9.70 10.18
CA GLU A 220 12.12 -8.72 10.68
C GLU A 220 11.92 -7.41 9.89
N ILE A 221 11.86 -6.28 10.59
CA ILE A 221 11.72 -4.96 9.97
C ILE A 221 12.94 -4.14 10.33
N TYR A 222 13.47 -3.44 9.33
CA TYR A 222 14.64 -2.59 9.39
C TYR A 222 14.30 -1.22 8.81
N TYR A 223 14.94 -0.18 9.32
CA TYR A 223 15.06 1.07 8.59
C TYR A 223 16.06 0.90 7.45
N ILE A 224 16.00 1.80 6.48
CA ILE A 224 16.96 1.87 5.36
C ILE A 224 18.42 1.95 5.83
N ASP A 225 18.70 2.50 7.01
CA ASP A 225 20.06 2.56 7.59
C ASP A 225 20.54 1.22 8.21
N GLY A 226 19.69 0.20 8.24
CA GLY A 226 19.97 -1.12 8.81
C GLY A 226 19.62 -1.27 10.29
N THR A 227 19.16 -0.20 10.96
CA THR A 227 18.70 -0.27 12.35
C THR A 227 17.28 -0.85 12.44
N ARG A 228 16.86 -1.32 13.63
CA ARG A 228 15.54 -1.94 13.83
C ARG A 228 14.53 -0.95 14.42
N PRO A 229 13.43 -0.62 13.72
CA PRO A 229 12.32 0.12 14.31
C PRO A 229 11.53 -0.71 15.34
N LEU A 230 10.85 -0.02 16.25
CA LEU A 230 9.77 -0.62 17.02
C LEU A 230 8.49 -0.62 16.18
N ARG A 231 8.07 -1.81 15.72
CA ARG A 231 6.82 -2.01 14.98
C ARG A 231 5.94 -3.00 15.73
N ASN A 232 4.80 -2.52 16.22
CA ASN A 232 3.87 -3.37 16.95
C ASN A 232 2.85 -3.98 15.99
N PHE A 233 2.65 -5.29 16.11
CA PHE A 233 1.52 -5.95 15.47
C PHE A 233 0.22 -5.49 16.12
N VAL A 234 -0.72 -5.06 15.30
CA VAL A 234 -2.08 -4.70 15.70
C VAL A 234 -3.04 -5.79 15.27
N ARG A 235 -4.09 -5.99 16.08
CA ARG A 235 -5.13 -6.95 15.77
C ARG A 235 -6.29 -6.27 15.04
N ILE A 236 -6.59 -6.76 13.85
CA ILE A 236 -7.75 -6.32 13.07
C ILE A 236 -9.04 -6.85 13.72
N SER A 237 -9.98 -5.95 13.97
CA SER A 237 -11.25 -6.24 14.65
C SER A 237 -12.33 -6.77 13.71
N TRP A 238 -12.30 -6.37 12.44
CA TRP A 238 -13.25 -6.79 11.40
C TRP A 238 -12.79 -8.07 10.69
N SER A 239 -13.71 -8.69 9.96
CA SER A 239 -13.55 -9.99 9.31
C SER A 239 -13.62 -9.86 7.78
N GLU A 240 -13.14 -10.89 7.09
CA GLU A 240 -13.21 -10.97 5.63
C GLU A 240 -14.65 -10.83 5.10
N LYS A 241 -15.65 -11.38 5.81
CA LYS A 241 -17.07 -11.28 5.44
C LYS A 241 -17.58 -9.83 5.43
N ASP A 242 -17.03 -8.98 6.29
CA ASP A 242 -17.43 -7.57 6.36
C ASP A 242 -17.00 -6.81 5.09
N ALA A 243 -15.95 -7.29 4.42
CA ALA A 243 -15.40 -6.78 3.16
C ALA A 243 -15.99 -7.46 1.90
N GLU A 244 -16.88 -8.45 2.05
CA GLU A 244 -17.55 -9.11 0.92
C GLU A 244 -18.85 -8.37 0.54
N LYS A 245 -19.47 -8.78 -0.59
CA LYS A 245 -20.76 -8.21 -1.02
C LYS A 245 -21.94 -8.61 -0.14
N SER A 246 -21.78 -9.56 0.79
CA SER A 246 -22.83 -9.97 1.75
C SER A 246 -24.23 -10.20 1.15
N GLY A 247 -24.29 -10.82 -0.03
CA GLY A 247 -25.55 -11.11 -0.74
C GLY A 247 -26.10 -9.98 -1.62
N TYR A 248 -25.51 -8.79 -1.59
CA TYR A 248 -25.86 -7.68 -2.49
C TYR A 248 -25.24 -7.86 -3.88
N LYS A 249 -25.93 -7.35 -4.90
CA LYS A 249 -25.47 -7.41 -6.30
C LYS A 249 -24.18 -6.59 -6.54
N HIS A 250 -24.06 -5.45 -5.87
CA HIS A 250 -22.98 -4.49 -6.00
C HIS A 250 -22.50 -4.02 -4.63
N PHE A 251 -21.19 -3.73 -4.48
CA PHE A 251 -20.64 -3.14 -3.25
C PHE A 251 -21.28 -1.80 -2.92
N MET A 252 -21.44 -0.92 -3.91
CA MET A 252 -22.14 0.37 -3.72
C MET A 252 -23.54 0.19 -3.14
N TYR A 253 -24.29 -0.84 -3.57
CA TYR A 253 -25.62 -1.09 -3.02
C TYR A 253 -25.55 -1.59 -1.58
N LYS A 254 -24.62 -2.50 -1.26
CA LYS A 254 -24.34 -2.91 0.13
C LYS A 254 -24.04 -1.69 1.01
N GLU A 255 -23.08 -0.87 0.59
CA GLU A 255 -22.60 0.30 1.36
C GLU A 255 -23.71 1.31 1.62
N ILE A 256 -24.56 1.61 0.63
CA ILE A 256 -25.76 2.45 0.81
C ILE A 256 -26.69 1.85 1.86
N MET A 257 -26.95 0.54 1.80
CA MET A 257 -27.84 -0.14 2.74
C MET A 257 -27.24 -0.27 4.15
N GLU A 258 -25.91 -0.20 4.28
CA GLU A 258 -25.18 -0.28 5.54
C GLU A 258 -25.00 1.08 6.24
N GLU A 259 -25.36 2.21 5.60
CA GLU A 259 -25.25 3.56 6.18
C GLU A 259 -25.81 3.68 7.61
N PRO A 260 -27.00 3.13 7.96
CA PRO A 260 -27.51 3.20 9.34
C PRO A 260 -26.54 2.57 10.35
N GLN A 261 -25.96 1.42 10.02
CA GLN A 261 -25.02 0.72 10.88
C GLN A 261 -23.66 1.42 10.92
N ALA A 262 -23.22 1.98 9.79
CA ALA A 262 -21.99 2.76 9.72
C ALA A 262 -22.05 4.00 10.62
N ILE A 263 -23.18 4.72 10.64
CA ILE A 263 -23.40 5.88 11.53
C ILE A 263 -23.37 5.44 13.00
N VAL A 264 -24.08 4.37 13.36
CA VAL A 264 -24.05 3.84 14.75
C VAL A 264 -22.63 3.48 15.16
N SER A 265 -21.88 2.82 14.26
CA SER A 265 -20.48 2.43 14.51
C SER A 265 -19.57 3.65 14.67
N ALA A 266 -19.78 4.70 13.89
CA ALA A 266 -19.01 5.96 13.98
C ALA A 266 -19.27 6.74 15.28
N LEU A 267 -20.44 6.55 15.91
CA LEU A 267 -20.84 7.19 17.17
C LEU A 267 -20.53 6.32 18.41
N ALA A 268 -20.35 5.01 18.23
CA ALA A 268 -20.14 4.07 19.30
C ALA A 268 -18.92 4.45 20.17
N GLY A 269 -19.11 4.51 21.49
CA GLY A 269 -18.06 4.89 22.44
C GLY A 269 -17.73 6.38 22.50
N ARG A 270 -18.21 7.20 21.55
CA ARG A 270 -17.99 8.64 21.47
C ARG A 270 -19.07 9.48 22.14
N ILE A 271 -20.14 8.87 22.64
CA ILE A 271 -21.17 9.53 23.45
C ILE A 271 -21.27 8.82 24.80
N LYS A 272 -20.93 9.53 25.89
CA LYS A 272 -20.97 9.01 27.26
C LYS A 272 -21.81 9.96 28.12
N LYS A 273 -22.86 9.42 28.76
CA LYS A 273 -23.79 10.20 29.61
C LYS A 273 -24.34 11.46 28.92
N GLY A 274 -24.68 11.36 27.62
CA GLY A 274 -25.20 12.47 26.82
C GLY A 274 -24.16 13.52 26.41
N LYS A 275 -22.87 13.30 26.69
CA LYS A 275 -21.78 14.19 26.26
C LYS A 275 -20.91 13.52 25.20
N VAL A 276 -20.45 14.30 24.24
CA VAL A 276 -19.47 13.86 23.25
C VAL A 276 -18.11 13.70 23.92
N PHE A 277 -17.43 12.59 23.63
CA PHE A 277 -16.10 12.26 24.12
C PHE A 277 -15.25 11.79 22.94
N LEU A 278 -14.23 12.57 22.59
CA LEU A 278 -13.29 12.28 21.50
C LEU A 278 -11.91 12.11 22.12
N GLU A 279 -11.47 10.86 22.29
CA GLU A 279 -10.19 10.50 22.89
C GLU A 279 -9.02 11.14 22.12
N GLU A 280 -9.19 11.26 20.80
CA GLU A 280 -8.24 11.83 19.86
C GLU A 280 -7.98 13.32 20.10
N LEU A 281 -8.89 14.01 20.81
CA LEU A 281 -8.79 15.43 21.13
C LEU A 281 -8.43 15.70 22.59
N LYS A 282 -8.24 14.67 23.43
CA LYS A 282 -8.08 14.85 24.89
C LYS A 282 -6.87 15.71 25.27
N ASP A 283 -5.79 15.61 24.50
CA ASP A 283 -4.53 16.32 24.74
C ASP A 283 -4.49 17.67 24.00
N LEU A 284 -5.55 17.99 23.25
CA LEU A 284 -5.69 19.25 22.54
C LEU A 284 -6.49 20.23 23.41
N ASN A 285 -5.88 21.36 23.76
CA ASN A 285 -6.65 22.47 24.29
C ASN A 285 -7.45 23.13 23.16
N ILE A 286 -8.71 22.71 22.98
CA ILE A 286 -9.59 23.20 21.92
C ILE A 286 -9.85 24.71 22.08
N GLU A 287 -9.84 25.22 23.31
CA GLU A 287 -10.10 26.64 23.60
C GLU A 287 -9.03 27.59 22.99
N ASP A 288 -7.82 27.09 22.76
CA ASP A 288 -6.74 27.86 22.14
C ASP A 288 -6.81 27.87 20.60
N ILE A 289 -7.67 27.04 20.00
CA ILE A 289 -7.79 26.90 18.55
C ILE A 289 -8.84 27.89 18.04
N TYR A 290 -8.41 28.78 17.15
CA TYR A 290 -9.27 29.78 16.53
C TYR A 290 -9.55 29.47 15.05
N ARG A 291 -8.74 28.61 14.44
CA ARG A 291 -8.80 28.33 13.01
C ARG A 291 -8.70 26.83 12.70
N VAL A 292 -9.56 26.37 11.79
CA VAL A 292 -9.51 25.03 11.20
C VAL A 292 -9.22 25.14 9.71
N ASP A 293 -8.15 24.50 9.25
CA ASP A 293 -7.89 24.32 7.82
C ASP A 293 -8.25 22.89 7.42
N LEU A 294 -9.21 22.73 6.51
CA LEU A 294 -9.64 21.45 5.96
C LEU A 294 -8.97 21.21 4.61
N VAL A 295 -8.36 20.03 4.44
CA VAL A 295 -7.80 19.59 3.16
C VAL A 295 -8.35 18.22 2.78
N SER A 296 -8.89 18.12 1.56
CA SER A 296 -9.46 16.87 1.05
C SER A 296 -9.63 16.90 -0.47
N CYS A 297 -10.00 15.76 -1.05
CA CYS A 297 -10.25 15.59 -2.48
C CYS A 297 -11.61 14.91 -2.72
N GLY A 298 -12.25 15.17 -3.86
CA GLY A 298 -13.45 14.46 -4.33
C GLY A 298 -14.60 14.47 -3.31
N THR A 299 -15.22 13.31 -3.06
CA THR A 299 -16.36 13.21 -2.12
C THR A 299 -16.01 13.66 -0.70
N SER A 300 -14.78 13.44 -0.23
CA SER A 300 -14.33 13.92 1.08
C SER A 300 -14.29 15.46 1.16
N PHE A 301 -14.10 16.15 0.03
CA PHE A 301 -14.21 17.61 -0.04
C PHE A 301 -15.65 18.08 0.19
N TYR A 302 -16.64 17.42 -0.39
CA TYR A 302 -18.04 17.76 -0.15
C TYR A 302 -18.46 17.49 1.31
N ALA A 303 -17.99 16.41 1.92
CA ALA A 303 -18.21 16.16 3.34
C ALA A 303 -17.56 17.26 4.22
N SER A 304 -16.34 17.67 3.87
CA SER A 304 -15.63 18.77 4.55
C SER A 304 -16.34 20.11 4.39
N MET A 305 -16.99 20.34 3.24
CA MET A 305 -17.80 21.54 3.00
C MET A 305 -19.01 21.60 3.94
N ILE A 306 -19.73 20.48 4.10
CA ILE A 306 -20.83 20.41 5.08
C ILE A 306 -20.32 20.63 6.50
N PHE A 307 -19.17 20.04 6.86
CA PHE A 307 -18.56 20.25 8.17
C PHE A 307 -18.16 21.72 8.41
N LYS A 308 -17.63 22.42 7.39
CA LYS A 308 -17.36 23.86 7.44
C LYS A 308 -18.62 24.66 7.79
N TYR A 309 -19.71 24.44 7.07
CA TYR A 309 -20.99 25.11 7.37
C TYR A 309 -21.48 24.79 8.78
N PHE A 310 -21.35 23.55 9.24
CA PHE A 310 -21.73 23.18 10.59
C PHE A 310 -20.91 23.94 11.63
N LEU A 311 -19.59 23.93 11.51
CA LEU A 311 -18.70 24.49 12.51
C LEU A 311 -18.79 26.03 12.58
N GLU A 312 -18.86 26.71 11.45
CA GLU A 312 -18.99 28.18 11.40
C GLU A 312 -20.33 28.69 11.94
N ASN A 313 -21.41 27.89 11.83
CA ASN A 313 -22.72 28.26 12.36
C ASN A 313 -22.88 27.98 13.87
N HIS A 314 -21.96 27.21 14.47
CA HIS A 314 -22.07 26.76 15.87
C HIS A 314 -20.83 27.10 16.71
N SER A 315 -19.89 27.87 16.17
CA SER A 315 -18.69 28.31 16.86
C SER A 315 -18.12 29.59 16.23
N ASP A 316 -17.26 30.29 16.96
CA ASP A 316 -16.53 31.48 16.46
C ASP A 316 -15.27 31.12 15.66
N MET A 317 -15.11 29.85 15.28
CA MET A 317 -13.92 29.38 14.58
C MET A 317 -13.93 29.82 13.11
N VAL A 318 -12.77 30.24 12.62
CA VAL A 318 -12.55 30.46 11.18
C VAL A 318 -12.25 29.12 10.52
N VAL A 319 -13.05 28.72 9.53
CA VAL A 319 -12.85 27.45 8.83
C VAL A 319 -12.46 27.68 7.37
N ASN A 320 -11.26 27.29 6.97
CA ASN A 320 -10.88 27.27 5.55
C ASN A 320 -11.04 25.86 5.01
N LEU A 321 -11.48 25.75 3.76
CA LEU A 321 -11.56 24.49 3.05
C LEU A 321 -10.86 24.62 1.71
N GLU A 322 -9.94 23.71 1.43
CA GLU A 322 -9.17 23.71 0.19
C GLU A 322 -9.04 22.31 -0.39
N VAL A 323 -9.01 22.25 -1.72
CA VAL A 323 -8.71 21.01 -2.42
C VAL A 323 -7.23 20.69 -2.19
N SER A 324 -6.92 19.47 -1.75
CA SER A 324 -5.53 19.11 -1.38
C SER A 324 -4.52 19.31 -2.51
N SER A 325 -4.95 19.16 -3.77
CA SER A 325 -4.10 19.39 -4.94
C SER A 325 -3.63 20.84 -5.07
N GLU A 326 -4.40 21.82 -4.58
CA GLU A 326 -4.00 23.23 -4.56
C GLU A 326 -3.18 23.56 -3.31
N TYR A 327 -3.59 23.03 -2.16
CA TYR A 327 -2.94 23.29 -0.88
C TYR A 327 -1.45 22.86 -0.89
N ARG A 328 -1.13 21.73 -1.52
CA ARG A 328 0.23 21.18 -1.54
C ARG A 328 1.26 22.02 -2.31
N TYR A 329 0.85 23.01 -3.11
CA TYR A 329 1.75 23.84 -3.92
C TYR A 329 1.89 25.28 -3.43
N LYS A 330 1.19 25.66 -2.35
CA LYS A 330 1.29 27.00 -1.76
C LYS A 330 2.11 26.99 -0.47
N ARG A 331 2.33 28.18 0.09
CA ARG A 331 2.90 28.35 1.43
C ARG A 331 1.76 28.31 2.48
N PRO A 332 1.70 27.30 3.36
CA PRO A 332 0.70 27.29 4.43
C PRO A 332 0.91 28.44 5.42
N HIS A 333 -0.18 29.08 5.81
CA HIS A 333 -0.21 30.07 6.88
C HIS A 333 -0.84 29.45 8.13
N VAL A 334 -0.04 28.62 8.81
CA VAL A 334 -0.43 27.89 10.03
C VAL A 334 0.32 28.45 11.24
N ASN A 335 -0.32 28.41 12.40
CA ASN A 335 0.27 28.79 13.69
C ASN A 335 -0.22 27.82 14.79
N ASP A 336 0.18 28.07 16.02
CA ASP A 336 -0.19 27.34 17.22
C ASP A 336 -1.70 27.33 17.53
N ARG A 337 -2.45 28.28 16.98
CA ARG A 337 -3.91 28.40 17.08
C ARG A 337 -4.68 27.84 15.88
N THR A 338 -3.98 27.16 14.97
CA THR A 338 -4.54 26.54 13.77
C THR A 338 -4.43 25.03 13.85
N ILE A 339 -5.54 24.34 13.62
CA ILE A 339 -5.55 22.89 13.39
C ILE A 339 -5.83 22.60 11.93
N LEU A 340 -5.04 21.70 11.33
CA LEU A 340 -5.32 21.17 10.01
C LEU A 340 -6.02 19.82 10.15
N ILE A 341 -7.17 19.66 9.49
CA ILE A 341 -7.94 18.43 9.44
C ILE A 341 -7.88 17.89 8.00
N ALA A 342 -7.27 16.73 7.83
CA ALA A 342 -7.24 16.02 6.56
C ALA A 342 -8.37 15.00 6.50
N VAL A 343 -9.24 15.09 5.48
CA VAL A 343 -10.37 14.16 5.34
C VAL A 343 -10.13 13.25 4.13
N SER A 344 -10.00 11.94 4.38
CA SER A 344 -9.85 10.92 3.35
C SER A 344 -10.46 9.60 3.80
N GLN A 345 -11.26 8.97 2.94
CA GLN A 345 -11.81 7.64 3.22
C GLN A 345 -10.71 6.56 3.23
N SER A 346 -9.75 6.65 2.31
CA SER A 346 -8.70 5.63 2.16
C SER A 346 -7.50 5.88 3.06
N GLY A 347 -7.29 7.13 3.51
CA GLY A 347 -6.04 7.54 4.17
C GLY A 347 -4.83 7.55 3.23
N GLU A 348 -5.00 7.22 1.95
CA GLU A 348 -3.94 6.99 0.96
C GLU A 348 -3.97 8.03 -0.17
N THR A 349 -4.90 8.99 -0.16
CA THR A 349 -5.01 10.02 -1.19
C THR A 349 -3.72 10.85 -1.25
N ALA A 350 -2.94 10.70 -2.33
CA ALA A 350 -1.61 11.28 -2.46
C ALA A 350 -1.57 12.79 -2.20
N ASP A 351 -2.47 13.57 -2.81
CA ASP A 351 -2.51 15.02 -2.62
C ASP A 351 -2.83 15.42 -1.16
N THR A 352 -3.72 14.68 -0.50
CA THR A 352 -4.04 14.89 0.92
C THR A 352 -2.86 14.53 1.82
N LEU A 353 -2.17 13.42 1.55
CA LEU A 353 -0.96 13.03 2.28
C LEU A 353 0.16 14.07 2.13
N GLU A 354 0.37 14.57 0.91
CA GLU A 354 1.36 15.62 0.64
C GLU A 354 0.99 16.95 1.32
N SER A 355 -0.30 17.29 1.37
CA SER A 355 -0.79 18.46 2.12
C SER A 355 -0.51 18.33 3.62
N VAL A 356 -0.73 17.15 4.19
CA VAL A 356 -0.40 16.86 5.60
C VAL A 356 1.11 16.97 5.84
N ARG A 357 1.94 16.35 4.98
CA ARG A 357 3.41 16.44 5.08
C ARG A 357 3.89 17.89 4.99
N LEU A 358 3.34 18.67 4.06
CA LEU A 358 3.62 20.10 3.92
C LEU A 358 3.24 20.85 5.19
N ALA A 359 2.01 20.70 5.69
CA ALA A 359 1.54 21.39 6.88
C ALA A 359 2.41 21.09 8.12
N LYS A 360 2.80 19.82 8.32
CA LYS A 360 3.71 19.42 9.41
C LYS A 360 5.06 20.11 9.32
N ARG A 361 5.63 20.29 8.12
CA ARG A 361 6.90 21.04 7.92
C ARG A 361 6.79 22.51 8.35
N PHE A 362 5.59 23.09 8.32
CA PHE A 362 5.31 24.44 8.78
C PHE A 362 4.83 24.50 10.25
N GLY A 363 4.87 23.37 10.97
CA GLY A 363 4.51 23.31 12.39
C GLY A 363 3.01 23.22 12.66
N ALA A 364 2.17 22.90 11.67
CA ALA A 364 0.74 22.70 11.88
C ALA A 364 0.48 21.53 12.84
N ARG A 365 -0.50 21.70 13.74
CA ARG A 365 -1.14 20.57 14.43
C ARG A 365 -2.08 19.89 13.44
N VAL A 366 -1.90 18.59 13.22
CA VAL A 366 -2.67 17.82 12.23
C VAL A 366 -3.55 16.79 12.93
N LEU A 367 -4.83 16.81 12.59
CA LEU A 367 -5.78 15.72 12.80
C LEU A 367 -6.02 15.01 11.46
N SER A 368 -5.95 13.68 11.43
CA SER A 368 -6.12 12.88 10.22
C SER A 368 -6.81 11.57 10.50
#